data_AF-A0A4R4QCK9-F1
#
_entry.id   AF-A0A4R4QCK9-F1
#
_cell.length_a   1.000
_cell.length_b   1.000
_cell.length_c   1.000
_cell.angle_alpha   90.00
_cell.angle_beta   90.00
_cell.angle_gamma   90.00
#
_symmetry.space_group_name_H-M   'P 1'
#
loop_
_entity.id
_entity.type
_entity.pdbx_description
1 polymer ?
#
loop_
_entity_poly.entity_id
_entity_poly.type
_entity_poly.pdbx_seq_one_letter_code
_entity_poly.pdbx_strand_id
1 'polypeptide(L)'
;MHYVGVDLAWGQNNITGLAVLNATGQLLAATQRKTDSEIIEWLSPWTTGPCLVAIDAPIIVTNPTGNRPCESLVSRHFGKYGASCHSANLSKPHFANGTRALRLADQLGLAVNPQDQSQRRAVEVYPHPAIVVLFDLPRILQYKHKPGRDLEHLRHELLRLLDHLEDLRHASPPLLLEASPDSHRIRQAAAEAQRKVDLTRIEDSIDAIVCAYIAAYAVANPTAVRAMGDLKTGYILTPVTTQIANAYDSV
;
A
#
# COMPACT_ATOMS: atom_id res chain seq x y z
N MET A 1 13.59 -5.73 -12.61
CA MET A 1 13.14 -4.88 -11.48
C MET A 1 11.98 -5.59 -10.80
N HIS A 2 11.94 -5.58 -9.46
CA HIS A 2 10.79 -6.04 -8.68
C HIS A 2 10.00 -4.86 -8.11
N TYR A 3 8.68 -4.99 -8.10
CA TYR A 3 7.80 -4.08 -7.39
C TYR A 3 7.25 -4.82 -6.19
N VAL A 4 7.51 -4.31 -5.00
CA VAL A 4 7.19 -5.01 -3.76
C VAL A 4 6.19 -4.18 -2.98
N GLY A 5 5.16 -4.82 -2.47
CA GLY A 5 4.17 -4.20 -1.61
C GLY A 5 4.26 -4.76 -0.20
N VAL A 6 4.13 -3.88 0.80
CA VAL A 6 4.18 -4.21 2.22
C VAL A 6 3.02 -3.50 2.92
N ASP A 7 1.97 -4.24 3.29
CA ASP A 7 0.92 -3.71 4.17
C ASP A 7 1.38 -3.87 5.63
N LEU A 8 2.09 -2.84 6.12
CA LEU A 8 2.88 -2.94 7.33
C LEU A 8 2.07 -2.49 8.55
N ALA A 9 1.74 -3.45 9.41
CA ALA A 9 1.20 -3.10 10.71
C ALA A 9 2.19 -2.25 11.53
N TRP A 10 1.70 -1.18 12.17
CA TRP A 10 2.57 -0.27 12.93
C TRP A 10 3.21 -0.93 14.16
N GLY A 11 2.52 -1.89 14.78
CA GLY A 11 3.04 -2.72 15.88
C GLY A 11 3.63 -4.04 15.40
N GLN A 12 4.57 -4.60 16.17
CA GLN A 12 5.28 -5.84 15.83
C GLN A 12 4.50 -7.14 16.12
N ASN A 13 3.34 -7.06 16.77
CA ASN A 13 2.53 -8.21 17.14
C ASN A 13 1.46 -8.58 16.10
N ASN A 14 1.29 -7.74 15.08
CA ASN A 14 0.26 -7.91 14.07
C ASN A 14 0.87 -8.50 12.80
N ILE A 15 0.00 -9.10 11.99
CA ILE A 15 0.36 -9.66 10.70
C ILE A 15 0.65 -8.50 9.73
N THR A 16 1.50 -8.77 8.75
CA THR A 16 1.89 -7.87 7.67
C THR A 16 1.79 -8.64 6.37
N GLY A 17 1.04 -8.09 5.42
CA GLY A 17 0.93 -8.64 4.08
C GLY A 17 2.13 -8.22 3.24
N LEU A 18 2.56 -9.12 2.37
CA LEU A 18 3.69 -8.92 1.48
C LEU A 18 3.33 -9.45 0.09
N ALA A 19 3.71 -8.71 -0.96
CA ALA A 19 3.49 -9.13 -2.35
C ALA A 19 4.65 -8.68 -3.25
N VAL A 20 4.93 -9.45 -4.29
CA VAL A 20 5.96 -9.12 -5.28
C VAL A 20 5.43 -9.26 -6.70
N LEU A 21 5.57 -8.19 -7.48
CA LEU A 21 5.39 -8.20 -8.92
C LEU A 21 6.74 -8.16 -9.63
N ASN A 22 6.84 -8.85 -10.76
CA ASN A 22 7.96 -8.65 -11.69
C ASN A 22 7.73 -7.44 -12.62
N ALA A 23 8.71 -7.14 -13.47
CA ALA A 23 8.66 -6.02 -14.40
C ALA A 23 7.53 -6.12 -15.46
N THR A 24 6.98 -7.31 -15.69
CA THR A 24 5.86 -7.53 -16.62
C THR A 24 4.49 -7.47 -15.94
N GLY A 25 4.46 -7.19 -14.62
CA GLY A 25 3.21 -7.12 -13.86
C GLY A 25 2.72 -8.46 -13.29
N GLN A 26 3.48 -9.55 -13.43
CA GLN A 26 3.09 -10.85 -12.88
C GLN A 26 3.30 -10.89 -11.37
N LEU A 27 2.28 -11.35 -10.64
CA LEU A 27 2.38 -11.63 -9.20
C LEU A 27 3.21 -12.90 -8.97
N LEU A 28 4.44 -12.72 -8.49
CA LEU A 28 5.36 -13.82 -8.22
C LEU A 28 5.07 -14.53 -6.89
N ALA A 29 4.70 -13.76 -5.87
CA ALA A 29 4.40 -14.29 -4.54
C ALA A 29 3.54 -13.30 -3.75
N ALA A 30 2.63 -13.82 -2.92
CA ALA A 30 1.92 -13.05 -1.90
C ALA A 30 1.81 -13.88 -0.61
N THR A 31 2.12 -13.27 0.53
CA THR A 31 2.15 -13.96 1.81
C THR A 31 1.89 -13.00 2.98
N GLN A 32 1.78 -13.58 4.17
CA GLN A 32 1.80 -12.87 5.43
C GLN A 32 3.01 -13.27 6.28
N ARG A 33 3.55 -12.30 7.02
CA ARG A 33 4.57 -12.49 8.06
C ARG A 33 4.23 -11.65 9.27
N LYS A 34 4.79 -11.97 10.43
CA LYS A 34 4.47 -11.29 11.68
C LYS A 34 5.65 -10.46 12.16
N THR A 35 6.80 -11.09 12.32
CA THR A 35 7.98 -10.46 12.92
C THR A 35 8.81 -9.70 11.89
N ASP A 36 9.59 -8.71 12.34
CA ASP A 36 10.48 -7.95 11.45
C ASP A 36 11.51 -8.87 10.78
N SER A 37 12.06 -9.84 11.52
CA SER A 37 13.00 -10.83 10.97
C SER A 37 12.39 -11.67 9.86
N GLU A 38 11.17 -12.18 10.08
CA GLU A 38 10.42 -12.94 9.07
C GLU A 38 10.13 -12.13 7.81
N ILE A 39 9.77 -10.84 7.98
CA ILE A 39 9.52 -9.91 6.88
C ILE A 39 10.81 -9.69 6.08
N ILE A 40 11.92 -9.38 6.75
CA ILE A 40 13.22 -9.12 6.11
C ILE A 40 13.74 -10.36 5.39
N GLU A 41 13.67 -11.53 6.04
CA GLU A 41 14.08 -12.80 5.44
C GLU A 41 13.31 -13.06 4.14
N TRP A 42 11.99 -12.85 4.15
CA TRP A 42 11.17 -13.03 2.97
C TRP A 42 11.42 -11.98 1.88
N LEU A 43 11.69 -10.73 2.26
CA LEU A 43 11.94 -9.62 1.33
C LEU A 43 13.35 -9.64 0.71
N SER A 44 14.32 -10.24 1.39
CA SER A 44 15.73 -10.18 0.99
C SER A 44 15.99 -10.67 -0.44
N PRO A 45 15.47 -11.84 -0.89
CA PRO A 45 15.69 -12.31 -2.26
C PRO A 45 15.19 -11.32 -3.33
N TRP A 46 14.09 -10.63 -3.06
CA TRP A 46 13.44 -9.71 -4.00
C TRP A 46 14.07 -8.33 -4.04
N THR A 47 14.87 -7.98 -3.02
CA THR A 47 15.49 -6.67 -2.85
C THR A 47 17.01 -6.67 -3.06
N THR A 48 17.59 -7.77 -3.56
CA THR A 48 19.01 -7.85 -3.94
C THR A 48 19.35 -7.00 -5.17
N GLY A 49 18.50 -7.05 -6.20
CA GLY A 49 18.62 -6.27 -7.43
C GLY A 49 17.70 -5.04 -7.46
N PRO A 50 17.50 -4.42 -8.64
CA PRO A 50 16.63 -3.25 -8.77
C PRO A 50 15.21 -3.52 -8.26
N CYS A 51 14.75 -2.70 -7.32
CA CYS A 51 13.43 -2.81 -6.71
C CYS A 51 12.87 -1.46 -6.27
N LEU A 52 11.53 -1.38 -6.26
CA LEU A 52 10.78 -0.34 -5.57
C LEU A 52 9.82 -1.00 -4.57
N VAL A 53 10.02 -0.70 -3.29
CA VAL A 53 9.20 -1.22 -2.19
C VAL A 53 8.19 -0.17 -1.73
N ALA A 54 6.91 -0.39 -2.01
CA ALA A 54 5.82 0.44 -1.53
C ALA A 54 5.33 -0.09 -0.17
N ILE A 55 5.43 0.73 0.87
CA ILE A 55 5.09 0.38 2.24
C ILE A 55 3.87 1.19 2.69
N ASP A 56 2.76 0.51 3.03
CA ASP A 56 1.62 1.12 3.72
C ASP A 56 1.92 1.26 5.22
N ALA A 57 2.83 2.18 5.52
CA ALA A 57 3.08 2.67 6.86
C ALA A 57 3.93 3.94 6.82
N PRO A 58 3.79 4.81 7.84
CA PRO A 58 4.63 5.99 7.98
C PRO A 58 6.13 5.65 7.94
N ILE A 59 6.88 6.17 6.98
CA ILE A 59 8.35 6.10 6.97
C ILE A 59 8.92 7.21 7.86
N ILE A 60 8.41 8.43 7.73
CA ILE A 60 8.93 9.61 8.43
C ILE A 60 7.83 10.20 9.32
N VAL A 61 8.11 10.26 10.62
CA VAL A 61 7.23 10.83 11.65
C VAL A 61 8.09 11.69 12.57
N THR A 62 7.87 12.99 12.55
CA THR A 62 8.65 13.96 13.33
C THR A 62 7.79 14.90 14.17
N ASN A 63 6.48 14.95 13.90
CA ASN A 63 5.55 15.81 14.61
C ASN A 63 5.18 15.22 15.99
N PRO A 64 5.15 16.04 17.06
CA PRO A 64 4.78 15.55 18.40
C PRO A 64 3.35 15.01 18.47
N THR A 65 2.39 15.73 17.87
CA THR A 65 0.97 15.42 17.88
C THR A 65 0.33 15.80 16.53
N GLY A 66 -0.96 15.48 16.35
CA GLY A 66 -1.73 15.86 15.17
C GLY A 66 -1.31 15.14 13.89
N ASN A 67 -1.78 15.63 12.75
CA ASN A 67 -1.46 15.06 11.44
C ASN A 67 -0.09 15.55 10.94
N ARG A 68 0.61 14.68 10.22
CA ARG A 68 1.71 15.11 9.35
C ARG A 68 1.18 16.01 8.23
N PRO A 69 2.01 16.89 7.64
CA PRO A 69 1.62 17.68 6.47
C PRO A 69 1.09 16.80 5.32
N CYS A 70 1.74 15.66 5.04
CA CYS A 70 1.29 14.70 4.02
C CYS A 70 -0.12 14.16 4.26
N GLU A 71 -0.45 13.77 5.50
CA GLU A 71 -1.78 13.27 5.87
C GLU A 71 -2.87 14.34 5.72
N SER A 72 -2.53 15.59 6.01
CA SER A 72 -3.43 16.74 5.82
C SER A 72 -3.68 17.01 4.33
N LEU A 73 -2.65 16.91 3.49
CA LEU A 73 -2.76 17.02 2.04
C LEU A 73 -3.63 15.91 1.46
N VAL A 74 -3.35 14.65 1.85
CA VAL A 74 -4.19 13.51 1.42
C VAL A 74 -5.64 13.72 1.85
N SER A 75 -5.89 14.08 3.10
CA SER A 75 -7.25 14.33 3.59
C SER A 75 -7.96 15.46 2.84
N ARG A 76 -7.24 16.52 2.45
CA ARG A 76 -7.77 17.63 1.65
C ARG A 76 -8.23 17.16 0.26
N HIS A 77 -7.41 16.38 -0.44
CA HIS A 77 -7.68 15.99 -1.83
C HIS A 77 -8.56 14.75 -1.94
N PHE A 78 -8.49 13.84 -0.96
CA PHE A 78 -9.14 12.54 -1.01
C PHE A 78 -10.27 12.34 0.02
N GLY A 79 -10.44 13.26 0.98
CA GLY A 79 -11.45 13.14 2.02
C GLY A 79 -12.89 13.04 1.49
N LYS A 80 -13.20 13.67 0.35
CA LYS A 80 -14.52 13.56 -0.31
C LYS A 80 -14.87 12.13 -0.74
N TYR A 81 -13.86 11.30 -1.01
CA TYR A 81 -14.04 9.88 -1.35
C TYR A 81 -14.07 8.98 -0.10
N GLY A 82 -13.87 9.52 1.10
CA GLY A 82 -13.73 8.76 2.34
C GLY A 82 -12.32 8.19 2.58
N ALA A 83 -11.32 8.64 1.82
CA ALA A 83 -9.93 8.18 1.89
C ALA A 83 -9.03 9.13 2.69
N SER A 84 -9.45 9.51 3.91
CA SER A 84 -8.64 10.33 4.82
C SER A 84 -7.65 9.48 5.62
N CYS A 85 -6.45 10.00 5.84
CA CYS A 85 -5.41 9.31 6.60
C CYS A 85 -5.69 9.27 8.11
N HIS A 86 -5.16 8.23 8.76
CA HIS A 86 -4.94 8.25 10.20
C HIS A 86 -3.74 9.13 10.53
N SER A 87 -3.82 9.84 11.66
CA SER A 87 -2.69 10.61 12.20
C SER A 87 -1.53 9.69 12.62
N ALA A 88 -0.32 9.92 12.12
CA ALA A 88 0.92 9.39 12.68
C ALA A 88 1.71 10.51 13.37
N ASN A 89 2.10 10.30 14.63
CA ASN A 89 2.81 11.29 15.43
C ASN A 89 3.53 10.64 16.63
N LEU A 90 4.47 11.37 17.23
CA LEU A 90 5.33 10.84 18.30
C LEU A 90 4.60 10.56 19.63
N SER A 91 3.40 11.09 19.84
CA SER A 91 2.58 10.72 21.01
C SER A 91 2.04 9.29 20.95
N LYS A 92 2.09 8.64 19.78
CA LYS A 92 1.70 7.24 19.62
C LYS A 92 2.87 6.32 19.97
N PRO A 93 2.67 5.29 20.81
CA PRO A 93 3.73 4.37 21.21
C PRO A 93 4.49 3.71 20.04
N HIS A 94 3.81 3.47 18.91
CA HIS A 94 4.40 2.87 17.72
C HIS A 94 5.53 3.69 17.07
N PHE A 95 5.57 5.01 17.32
CA PHE A 95 6.49 5.94 16.68
C PHE A 95 7.48 6.59 17.65
N ALA A 96 7.37 6.31 18.95
CA ALA A 96 8.21 6.90 20.00
C ALA A 96 9.72 6.65 19.78
N ASN A 97 10.07 5.52 19.14
CA ASN A 97 11.45 5.11 18.86
C ASN A 97 11.68 4.97 17.35
N GLY A 98 11.13 5.91 16.57
CA GLY A 98 11.15 5.86 15.11
C GLY A 98 10.15 4.85 14.53
N THR A 99 10.03 4.84 13.20
CA THR A 99 9.01 4.08 12.49
C THR A 99 9.48 2.66 12.15
N ARG A 100 8.53 1.72 12.13
CA ARG A 100 8.80 0.34 11.69
C ARG A 100 9.22 0.29 10.22
N ALA A 101 8.58 1.10 9.37
CA ALA A 101 8.88 1.16 7.94
C ALA A 101 10.31 1.63 7.66
N LEU A 102 10.78 2.68 8.34
CA LEU A 102 12.16 3.16 8.18
C LEU A 102 13.18 2.11 8.62
N ARG A 103 12.96 1.44 9.75
CA ARG A 103 13.85 0.35 10.21
C ARG A 103 13.95 -0.80 9.20
N LEU A 104 12.83 -1.18 8.57
CA LEU A 104 12.84 -2.20 7.52
C LEU A 104 13.61 -1.72 6.28
N ALA A 105 13.38 -0.47 5.85
CA ALA A 105 14.08 0.12 4.71
C ALA A 105 15.61 0.18 4.96
N ASP A 106 16.03 0.61 6.16
CA ASP A 106 17.43 0.68 6.55
C ASP A 106 18.09 -0.71 6.56
N GLN A 107 17.44 -1.72 7.15
CA GLN A 107 17.99 -3.09 7.20
C GLN A 107 18.10 -3.73 5.82
N LEU A 108 17.22 -3.37 4.88
CA LEU A 108 17.29 -3.81 3.49
C LEU A 108 18.20 -2.93 2.61
N GLY A 109 18.72 -1.82 3.14
CA GLY A 109 19.55 -0.87 2.41
C GLY A 109 18.80 -0.17 1.27
N LEU A 110 17.57 0.27 1.53
CA LEU A 110 16.69 0.92 0.56
C LEU A 110 16.68 2.44 0.77
N ALA A 111 16.91 3.21 -0.29
CA ALA A 111 16.77 4.66 -0.23
C ALA A 111 15.30 5.07 -0.08
N VAL A 112 15.00 6.02 0.82
CA VAL A 112 13.63 6.47 1.12
C VAL A 112 13.31 7.88 0.61
N ASN A 113 14.23 8.53 -0.11
CA ASN A 113 13.95 9.82 -0.71
C ASN A 113 13.07 9.64 -1.96
N PRO A 114 11.87 10.24 -2.02
CA PRO A 114 10.94 10.03 -3.14
C PRO A 114 11.46 10.62 -4.46
N GLN A 115 12.46 11.50 -4.40
CA GLN A 115 13.11 12.08 -5.58
C GLN A 115 14.35 11.31 -6.02
N ASP A 116 14.75 10.28 -5.27
CA ASP A 116 15.93 9.49 -5.59
C ASP A 116 15.68 8.51 -6.74
N GLN A 117 16.67 8.42 -7.64
CA GLN A 117 16.68 7.50 -8.77
C GLN A 117 17.43 6.19 -8.46
N SER A 118 17.84 5.99 -7.20
CA SER A 118 18.40 4.74 -6.68
C SER A 118 17.65 3.52 -7.22
N GLN A 119 18.41 2.53 -7.67
CA GLN A 119 17.88 1.27 -8.20
C GLN A 119 17.12 0.46 -7.14
N ARG A 120 17.44 0.69 -5.86
CA ARG A 120 16.86 0.00 -4.70
C ARG A 120 16.31 1.04 -3.74
N ARG A 121 14.99 1.17 -3.69
CA ARG A 121 14.33 2.23 -2.93
C ARG A 121 13.00 1.79 -2.33
N ALA A 122 12.58 2.50 -1.29
CA ALA A 122 11.30 2.32 -0.63
C ALA A 122 10.52 3.65 -0.61
N VAL A 123 9.20 3.56 -0.68
CA VAL A 123 8.29 4.71 -0.64
C VAL A 123 7.10 4.42 0.27
N GLU A 124 6.68 5.44 1.01
CA GLU A 124 5.44 5.39 1.78
C GLU A 124 4.26 5.51 0.82
N VAL A 125 3.29 4.60 0.90
CA VAL A 125 2.05 4.62 0.12
C VAL A 125 0.84 4.55 1.04
N TYR A 126 -0.34 4.83 0.49
CA TYR A 126 -1.62 4.63 1.17
C TYR A 126 -2.64 4.05 0.18
N PRO A 127 -3.10 2.78 0.35
CA PRO A 127 -3.93 2.08 -0.62
C PRO A 127 -5.27 2.75 -0.95
N HIS A 128 -5.97 3.32 0.05
CA HIS A 128 -7.33 3.84 -0.17
C HIS A 128 -7.42 4.95 -1.25
N PRO A 129 -6.59 6.02 -1.22
CA PRO A 129 -6.53 6.98 -2.31
C PRO A 129 -6.16 6.38 -3.67
N ALA A 130 -5.23 5.41 -3.68
CA ALA A 130 -4.79 4.77 -4.90
C ALA A 130 -5.93 3.97 -5.54
N ILE A 131 -6.66 3.16 -4.76
CA ILE A 131 -7.82 2.37 -5.22
C ILE A 131 -8.89 3.29 -5.83
N VAL A 132 -9.15 4.44 -5.20
CA VAL A 132 -10.10 5.43 -5.72
C VAL A 132 -9.69 5.94 -7.11
N VAL A 133 -8.42 6.26 -7.30
CA VAL A 133 -7.93 6.83 -8.57
C VAL A 133 -7.77 5.77 -9.64
N LEU A 134 -7.19 4.61 -9.30
CA LEU A 134 -6.91 3.54 -10.25
C LEU A 134 -8.18 2.94 -10.86
N PHE A 135 -9.28 2.93 -10.10
CA PHE A 135 -10.55 2.33 -10.53
C PHE A 135 -11.67 3.37 -10.72
N ASP A 136 -11.34 4.67 -10.74
CA ASP A 136 -12.28 5.79 -10.89
C ASP A 136 -13.52 5.67 -9.98
N LEU A 137 -13.29 5.39 -8.69
CA LEU A 137 -14.38 5.14 -7.76
C LEU A 137 -14.92 6.44 -7.15
N PRO A 138 -16.24 6.56 -6.97
CA PRO A 138 -16.83 7.73 -6.32
C PRO A 138 -16.53 7.79 -4.81
N ARG A 139 -16.18 6.65 -4.19
CA ARG A 139 -15.90 6.45 -2.76
C ARG A 139 -14.98 5.25 -2.57
N ILE A 140 -14.32 5.15 -1.41
CA ILE A 140 -13.57 3.95 -1.02
C ILE A 140 -14.45 2.70 -1.00
N LEU A 141 -13.84 1.55 -1.34
CA LEU A 141 -14.39 0.24 -1.03
C LEU A 141 -14.31 -0.02 0.47
N GLN A 142 -15.38 -0.57 1.04
CA GLN A 142 -15.55 -0.73 2.49
C GLN A 142 -15.16 -2.13 2.99
N TYR A 143 -14.12 -2.73 2.41
CA TYR A 143 -13.68 -4.10 2.68
C TYR A 143 -12.97 -4.30 4.04
N LYS A 144 -12.38 -3.24 4.61
CA LYS A 144 -11.70 -3.34 5.92
C LYS A 144 -12.67 -3.51 7.08
N HIS A 145 -12.33 -4.35 8.07
CA HIS A 145 -13.17 -4.57 9.25
C HIS A 145 -13.38 -3.27 10.07
N LYS A 146 -14.64 -2.82 10.19
CA LYS A 146 -15.04 -1.67 11.03
C LYS A 146 -16.41 -1.95 11.70
N PRO A 147 -16.70 -1.32 12.86
CA PRO A 147 -18.03 -1.40 13.48
C PRO A 147 -19.14 -1.05 12.48
N GLY A 148 -20.22 -1.81 12.50
CA GLY A 148 -21.37 -1.62 11.59
C GLY A 148 -21.29 -2.34 10.24
N ARG A 149 -20.19 -3.02 9.92
CA ARG A 149 -20.06 -3.84 8.70
C ARG A 149 -20.25 -5.31 9.03
N ASP A 150 -21.25 -5.98 8.45
CA ASP A 150 -21.45 -7.41 8.58
C ASP A 150 -20.53 -8.22 7.65
N LEU A 151 -20.58 -9.56 7.75
CA LEU A 151 -19.74 -10.44 6.94
C LEU A 151 -20.06 -10.33 5.45
N GLU A 152 -21.34 -10.26 5.09
CA GLU A 152 -21.78 -10.24 3.71
C GLU A 152 -21.29 -8.97 3.01
N HIS A 153 -21.42 -7.82 3.66
CA HIS A 153 -20.91 -6.55 3.19
C HIS A 153 -19.39 -6.56 3.00
N LEU A 154 -18.64 -7.03 4.01
CA LEU A 154 -17.17 -7.09 3.91
C LEU A 154 -16.72 -8.01 2.77
N ARG A 155 -17.36 -9.18 2.64
CA ARG A 155 -17.07 -10.13 1.57
C ARG A 155 -17.38 -9.54 0.19
N HIS A 156 -18.53 -8.88 0.05
CA HIS A 156 -18.93 -8.23 -1.19
C HIS A 156 -17.92 -7.15 -1.62
N GLU A 157 -17.55 -6.25 -0.71
CA GLU A 157 -16.59 -5.18 -1.01
C GLU A 157 -15.18 -5.72 -1.28
N LEU A 158 -14.75 -6.79 -0.62
CA LEU A 158 -13.46 -7.43 -0.88
C LEU A 158 -13.43 -8.13 -2.24
N LEU A 159 -14.50 -8.84 -2.61
CA LEU A 159 -14.62 -9.46 -3.94
C LEU A 159 -14.62 -8.39 -5.04
N ARG A 160 -15.30 -7.25 -4.84
CA ARG A 160 -15.22 -6.11 -5.76
C ARG A 160 -13.80 -5.58 -5.94
N LEU A 161 -13.01 -5.50 -4.86
CA LEU A 161 -11.61 -5.12 -4.97
C LEU A 161 -10.81 -6.15 -5.78
N LEU A 162 -11.04 -7.44 -5.56
CA LEU A 162 -10.38 -8.51 -6.31
C LEU A 162 -10.74 -8.46 -7.81
N ASP A 163 -12.01 -8.25 -8.14
CA ASP A 163 -12.45 -8.11 -9.54
C ASP A 163 -11.76 -6.90 -10.21
N HIS A 164 -11.67 -5.75 -9.52
CA HIS A 164 -10.91 -4.59 -10.02
C HIS A 164 -9.42 -4.89 -10.22
N LEU A 165 -8.79 -5.65 -9.32
CA LEU A 165 -7.39 -6.06 -9.46
C LEU A 165 -7.19 -7.03 -10.62
N GLU A 166 -8.15 -7.91 -10.91
CA GLU A 166 -8.13 -8.80 -12.07
C GLU A 166 -8.28 -8.03 -13.39
N ASP A 167 -9.13 -6.99 -13.42
CA ASP A 167 -9.34 -6.13 -14.58
C ASP A 167 -8.07 -5.35 -14.99
N LEU A 168 -7.15 -5.12 -14.05
CA LEU A 168 -5.86 -4.49 -14.34
C LEU A 168 -4.97 -5.31 -15.30
N ARG A 169 -5.33 -6.55 -15.64
CA ARG A 169 -4.68 -7.29 -16.74
C ARG A 169 -4.70 -6.54 -18.08
N HIS A 170 -5.66 -5.61 -18.26
CA HIS A 170 -5.79 -4.76 -19.45
C HIS A 170 -5.24 -3.34 -19.26
N ALA A 171 -4.70 -3.02 -18.08
CA ALA A 171 -4.14 -1.72 -17.77
C ALA A 171 -2.68 -1.59 -18.23
N SER A 172 -2.12 -0.38 -18.08
CA SER A 172 -0.71 -0.09 -18.33
C SER A 172 -0.08 0.55 -17.07
N PRO A 173 0.78 -0.17 -16.34
CA PRO A 173 1.24 -1.55 -16.59
C PRO A 173 0.14 -2.57 -16.26
N PRO A 174 0.18 -3.79 -16.84
CA PRO A 174 -0.78 -4.81 -16.48
C PRO A 174 -0.52 -5.35 -15.06
N LEU A 175 -1.56 -5.89 -14.42
CA LEU A 175 -1.43 -6.77 -13.26
C LEU A 175 -1.90 -8.18 -13.66
N LEU A 176 -0.97 -9.14 -13.64
CA LEU A 176 -1.25 -10.51 -14.09
C LEU A 176 -1.31 -11.44 -12.88
N LEU A 177 -2.55 -11.71 -12.45
CA LEU A 177 -2.86 -12.55 -11.28
C LEU A 177 -3.10 -14.02 -11.65
N GLU A 178 -3.51 -14.30 -12.89
CA GLU A 178 -4.01 -15.61 -13.36
C GLU A 178 -3.02 -16.77 -13.16
N ALA A 179 -1.72 -16.51 -13.23
CA ALA A 179 -0.68 -17.52 -13.07
C ALA A 179 -0.26 -17.73 -11.61
N SER A 180 -0.74 -16.92 -10.66
CA SER A 180 -0.30 -16.93 -9.27
C SER A 180 -1.16 -17.87 -8.40
N PRO A 181 -0.60 -18.96 -7.85
CA PRO A 181 -1.33 -19.81 -6.91
C PRO A 181 -1.81 -19.05 -5.66
N ASP A 182 -1.08 -18.00 -5.27
CA ASP A 182 -1.44 -17.18 -4.12
C ASP A 182 -2.68 -16.33 -4.41
N SER A 183 -2.80 -15.76 -5.61
CA SER A 183 -4.01 -15.05 -6.02
C SER A 183 -5.25 -15.96 -6.02
N HIS A 184 -5.13 -17.18 -6.59
CA HIS A 184 -6.21 -18.17 -6.57
C HIS A 184 -6.65 -18.51 -5.15
N ARG A 185 -5.70 -18.74 -4.25
CA ARG A 185 -5.98 -19.05 -2.84
C ARG A 185 -6.67 -17.89 -2.13
N ILE A 186 -6.23 -16.66 -2.37
CA ILE A 186 -6.84 -15.44 -1.80
C ILE A 186 -8.29 -15.31 -2.28
N ARG A 187 -8.53 -15.46 -3.58
CA ARG A 187 -9.88 -15.35 -4.17
C ARG A 187 -10.82 -16.42 -3.65
N GLN A 188 -10.36 -17.67 -3.58
CA GLN A 188 -11.12 -18.77 -3.01
C GLN A 188 -11.46 -18.50 -1.54
N ALA A 189 -10.48 -18.10 -0.73
CA ALA A 189 -10.69 -17.77 0.68
C ALA A 189 -11.69 -16.63 0.88
N ALA A 190 -11.68 -15.61 0.01
CA ALA A 190 -12.66 -14.53 0.04
C ALA A 190 -14.08 -15.04 -0.26
N ALA A 191 -14.24 -15.84 -1.32
CA ALA A 191 -15.53 -16.38 -1.73
C ALA A 191 -16.15 -17.31 -0.67
N GLU A 192 -15.32 -18.16 -0.06
CA GLU A 192 -15.74 -19.19 0.89
C GLU A 192 -15.80 -18.69 2.34
N ALA A 193 -15.41 -17.44 2.62
CA ALA A 193 -15.36 -16.90 3.98
C ALA A 193 -16.70 -17.04 4.73
N GLN A 194 -16.65 -17.66 5.91
CA GLN A 194 -17.82 -17.89 6.79
C GLN A 194 -17.81 -17.00 8.03
N ARG A 195 -16.68 -16.35 8.33
CA ARG A 195 -16.52 -15.45 9.48
C ARG A 195 -15.71 -14.23 9.06
N LYS A 196 -15.92 -13.09 9.73
CA LYS A 196 -15.16 -11.85 9.45
C LYS A 196 -13.65 -12.04 9.57
N VAL A 197 -13.21 -12.87 10.52
CA VAL A 197 -11.79 -13.19 10.71
C VAL A 197 -11.18 -13.91 9.49
N ASP A 198 -11.97 -14.64 8.71
CA ASP A 198 -11.47 -15.32 7.51
C ASP A 198 -11.11 -14.28 6.43
N LEU A 199 -11.86 -13.18 6.33
CA LEU A 199 -11.54 -12.04 5.46
C LEU A 199 -10.36 -11.23 5.97
N THR A 200 -10.31 -10.93 7.27
CA THR A 200 -9.17 -10.21 7.87
C THR A 200 -7.85 -10.97 7.68
N ARG A 201 -7.89 -12.32 7.61
CA ARG A 201 -6.72 -13.16 7.32
C ARG A 201 -6.17 -13.05 5.90
N ILE A 202 -6.88 -12.44 4.97
CA ILE A 202 -6.38 -12.26 3.59
C ILE A 202 -6.31 -10.78 3.19
N GLU A 203 -6.95 -9.89 3.95
CA GLU A 203 -6.96 -8.44 3.75
C GLU A 203 -5.55 -7.88 3.56
N ASP A 204 -4.63 -8.14 4.50
CA ASP A 204 -3.27 -7.57 4.42
C ASP A 204 -2.53 -8.03 3.15
N SER A 205 -2.75 -9.27 2.69
CA SER A 205 -2.12 -9.78 1.45
C SER A 205 -2.67 -9.06 0.22
N ILE A 206 -3.97 -8.74 0.20
CA ILE A 206 -4.61 -8.01 -0.89
C ILE A 206 -4.10 -6.56 -0.91
N ASP A 207 -4.01 -5.91 0.25
CA ASP A 207 -3.46 -4.55 0.36
C ASP A 207 -1.98 -4.49 0.00
N ALA A 208 -1.21 -5.55 0.28
CA ALA A 208 0.15 -5.68 -0.21
C ALA A 208 0.21 -5.81 -1.74
N ILE A 209 -0.72 -6.53 -2.38
CA ILE A 209 -0.81 -6.57 -3.86
C ILE A 209 -1.11 -5.16 -4.41
N VAL A 210 -2.02 -4.43 -3.78
CA VAL A 210 -2.31 -3.02 -4.13
C VAL A 210 -1.05 -2.16 -4.00
N CYS A 211 -0.31 -2.27 -2.89
CA CYS A 211 0.94 -1.54 -2.69
C CYS A 211 1.97 -1.87 -3.77
N ALA A 212 2.15 -3.15 -4.11
CA ALA A 212 3.08 -3.58 -5.15
C ALA A 212 2.68 -3.00 -6.52
N TYR A 213 1.38 -2.94 -6.81
CA TYR A 213 0.88 -2.32 -8.03
C TYR A 213 1.04 -0.80 -8.04
N ILE A 214 0.90 -0.10 -6.89
CA ILE A 214 1.22 1.34 -6.78
C ILE A 214 2.68 1.59 -7.19
N ALA A 215 3.61 0.75 -6.73
CA ALA A 215 5.02 0.85 -7.12
C ALA A 215 5.21 0.65 -8.63
N ALA A 216 4.59 -0.37 -9.22
CA ALA A 216 4.66 -0.61 -10.67
C ALA A 216 4.07 0.56 -11.47
N TYR A 217 2.90 1.04 -11.05
CA TYR A 217 2.19 2.16 -11.67
C TYR A 217 2.98 3.46 -11.59
N ALA A 218 3.60 3.76 -10.45
CA ALA A 218 4.41 4.96 -10.28
C ALA A 218 5.64 5.00 -11.19
N VAL A 219 6.26 3.85 -11.45
CA VAL A 219 7.40 3.76 -12.38
C VAL A 219 6.97 3.89 -13.83
N ALA A 220 5.84 3.28 -14.21
CA ALA A 220 5.31 3.36 -15.57
C ALA A 220 4.69 4.73 -15.90
N ASN A 221 4.08 5.39 -14.90
CA ASN A 221 3.28 6.61 -15.07
C ASN A 221 3.75 7.72 -14.11
N PRO A 222 5.00 8.20 -14.19
CA PRO A 222 5.57 9.13 -13.20
C PRO A 222 4.85 10.47 -13.11
N THR A 223 4.15 10.91 -14.16
CA THR A 223 3.36 12.14 -14.17
C THR A 223 1.97 11.98 -13.55
N ALA A 224 1.48 10.74 -13.40
CA ALA A 224 0.17 10.41 -12.85
C ALA A 224 0.22 10.03 -11.35
N VAL A 225 1.36 10.26 -10.69
CA VAL A 225 1.56 10.07 -9.25
C VAL A 225 2.12 11.33 -8.60
N ARG A 226 1.84 11.53 -7.32
CA ARG A 226 2.48 12.59 -6.51
C ARG A 226 2.93 12.03 -5.17
N ALA A 227 4.12 12.43 -4.74
CA ALA A 227 4.54 12.31 -3.35
C ALA A 227 3.96 13.49 -2.58
N MET A 228 2.80 13.31 -1.95
CA MET A 228 2.14 14.36 -1.19
C MET A 228 2.91 14.61 0.11
N GLY A 229 3.62 15.73 0.20
CA GLY A 229 4.48 16.09 1.34
C GLY A 229 5.94 16.17 0.93
N ASP A 230 6.85 15.94 1.88
CA ASP A 230 8.30 16.04 1.65
C ASP A 230 9.11 15.08 2.53
N LEU A 231 10.39 14.91 2.22
CA LEU A 231 11.27 14.02 2.98
C LEU A 231 11.50 14.50 4.44
N LYS A 232 11.34 15.78 4.75
CA LYS A 232 11.62 16.32 6.09
C LYS A 232 10.49 16.04 7.07
N THR A 233 9.25 16.09 6.59
CA THR A 233 8.03 15.99 7.42
C THR A 233 7.19 14.75 7.14
N GLY A 234 7.58 13.96 6.14
CA GLY A 234 6.86 12.79 5.66
C GLY A 234 6.10 13.07 4.37
N TYR A 235 5.93 12.03 3.58
CA TYR A 235 5.25 12.06 2.30
C TYR A 235 4.43 10.79 2.10
N ILE A 236 3.43 10.84 1.23
CA ILE A 236 2.69 9.65 0.78
C ILE A 236 2.66 9.67 -0.74
N LEU A 237 3.24 8.66 -1.39
CA LEU A 237 3.16 8.47 -2.83
C LEU A 237 1.80 7.86 -3.20
N THR A 238 1.06 8.52 -4.07
CA THR A 238 -0.23 8.02 -4.53
C THR A 238 -0.54 8.44 -5.97
N PRO A 239 -1.26 7.61 -6.75
CA PRO A 239 -1.86 8.02 -8.01
C PRO A 239 -2.78 9.24 -7.83
N VAL A 240 -2.82 10.10 -8.84
CA VAL A 240 -3.67 11.29 -8.86
C VAL A 240 -4.39 11.42 -10.20
N THR A 241 -5.63 11.89 -10.18
CA THR A 241 -6.29 12.37 -11.41
C THR A 241 -5.67 13.69 -11.85
N THR A 242 -5.87 14.09 -13.11
CA THR A 242 -5.44 15.40 -13.60
C THR A 242 -5.98 16.55 -12.75
N GLN A 243 -7.21 16.44 -12.26
CA GLN A 243 -7.81 17.45 -11.38
C GLN A 243 -7.07 17.55 -10.04
N ILE A 244 -6.73 16.41 -9.42
CA ILE A 244 -6.01 16.38 -8.14
C ILE A 244 -4.59 16.89 -8.33
N ALA A 245 -3.91 16.47 -9.41
CA ALA A 245 -2.57 16.95 -9.76
C ALA A 245 -2.55 18.48 -9.90
N ASN A 246 -3.44 19.04 -10.70
CA ASN A 246 -3.52 20.50 -10.89
C ASN A 246 -3.79 21.25 -9.58
N ALA A 247 -4.70 20.73 -8.75
CA ALA A 247 -5.01 21.34 -7.46
C ALA A 247 -3.84 21.26 -6.45
N TYR A 248 -3.04 20.19 -6.53
CA TYR A 248 -1.87 20.00 -5.68
C TYR A 248 -0.68 20.86 -6.13
N ASP A 249 -0.40 20.89 -7.44
CA ASP A 249 0.76 21.57 -8.02
C ASP A 249 0.59 23.10 -8.10
N SER A 250 -0.63 23.61 -7.93
CA SER A 250 -0.92 25.06 -7.93
C SER A 250 -0.60 25.78 -6.61
N VAL A 251 -0.12 25.05 -5.59
CA VAL A 251 0.20 25.55 -4.24
C VAL A 251 1.69 25.68 -4.06
#